data_AF-A0A0H1RG12-F1
#
_entry.id   AF-A0A0H1RG12-F1
#
_cell.length_a   1.000
_cell.length_b   1.000
_cell.length_c   1.000
_cell.angle_alpha   90.00
_cell.angle_beta   90.00
_cell.angle_gamma   90.00
#
_symmetry.space_group_name_H-M   'P 1'
#
loop_
_entity.id
_entity.type
_entity.pdbx_description
1 polymer ?
#
loop_
_entity_poly.entity_id
_entity_poly.type
_entity_poly.pdbx_seq_one_letter_code
_entity_poly.pdbx_strand_id
1 'polypeptide(L)'
;MALADLLLGADPARGRWVTTGSHMIAVDTLVHNFMHRTGVLRRLNADHAYGEGCYAPRGCSAIIRGLARHIDAREFNSDFPACFPRFIQFALWHFCAESGLNICNGTRINDAMRCQNRYCPWFDGCERICLKPHD
;
A
#
# COMPACT_ATOMS: atom_id res chain seq x y z
N MET A 1 11.02 -1.40 -3.87
CA MET A 1 10.24 -1.87 -5.05
C MET A 1 11.03 -2.76 -6.01
N ALA A 2 12.36 -2.53 -6.16
CA ALA A 2 13.25 -3.14 -7.17
C ALA A 2 13.05 -4.61 -7.58
N LEU A 3 12.86 -5.56 -6.64
CA LEU A 3 12.78 -6.98 -7.03
C LEU A 3 11.54 -7.33 -7.86
N ALA A 4 10.38 -6.73 -7.56
CA ALA A 4 9.18 -7.01 -8.36
C ALA A 4 9.29 -6.39 -9.75
N ASP A 5 9.91 -5.21 -9.83
CA ASP A 5 10.09 -4.49 -11.09
C ASP A 5 11.08 -5.26 -11.98
N LEU A 6 12.08 -5.91 -11.39
CA LEU A 6 12.95 -6.87 -12.07
C LEU A 6 12.19 -8.10 -12.58
N LEU A 7 11.26 -8.65 -11.78
CA LEU A 7 10.46 -9.82 -12.18
C LEU A 7 9.42 -9.50 -13.26
N LEU A 8 8.85 -8.29 -13.23
CA LEU A 8 7.90 -7.79 -14.22
C LEU A 8 8.59 -7.37 -15.52
N GLY A 9 9.78 -6.76 -15.43
CA GLY A 9 10.59 -6.34 -16.57
C GLY A 9 11.49 -7.44 -17.15
N ALA A 10 11.44 -8.66 -16.59
CA ALA A 10 12.09 -9.83 -17.18
C ALA A 10 11.41 -10.22 -18.51
N ASP A 11 12.05 -11.11 -19.27
CA ASP A 11 11.52 -11.66 -20.53
C ASP A 11 10.02 -12.02 -20.40
N PRO A 12 9.12 -11.31 -21.12
CA PRO A 12 7.67 -11.54 -21.04
C PRO A 12 7.25 -12.97 -21.42
N ALA A 13 8.08 -13.69 -22.19
CA ALA A 13 7.86 -15.09 -22.50
C ALA A 13 7.98 -16.00 -21.26
N ARG A 14 8.60 -15.50 -20.18
CA ARG A 14 8.69 -16.19 -18.89
C ARG A 14 7.46 -15.93 -18.04
N GLY A 15 6.33 -16.53 -18.44
CA GLY A 15 5.02 -16.34 -17.78
C GLY A 15 5.02 -16.50 -16.26
N ARG A 16 5.90 -17.37 -15.69
CA ARG A 16 6.06 -17.51 -14.23
C ARG A 16 6.60 -16.25 -13.55
N TRP A 17 7.50 -15.52 -14.20
CA TRP A 17 8.13 -14.31 -13.66
C TRP A 17 7.12 -13.16 -13.65
N VAL A 18 6.40 -12.98 -14.75
CA VAL A 18 5.30 -12.02 -14.86
C VAL A 18 4.19 -12.32 -13.84
N THR A 19 3.81 -13.59 -13.70
CA THR A 19 2.80 -14.00 -12.71
C THR A 19 3.27 -13.72 -11.28
N THR A 20 4.52 -14.06 -10.97
CA THR A 20 5.09 -13.85 -9.63
C THR A 20 5.23 -12.36 -9.32
N GLY A 21 5.78 -11.59 -10.25
CA GLY A 21 5.95 -10.14 -10.11
C GLY A 21 4.63 -9.40 -9.96
N SER A 22 3.56 -9.87 -10.61
CA SER A 22 2.22 -9.25 -10.50
C SER A 22 1.51 -9.54 -9.17
N HIS A 23 1.81 -10.66 -8.53
CA HIS A 23 1.17 -11.10 -7.29
C HIS A 23 1.97 -10.83 -6.03
N MET A 24 3.26 -10.48 -6.17
CA MET A 24 4.14 -10.17 -5.05
C MET A 24 3.74 -8.84 -4.42
N ILE A 25 3.47 -8.88 -3.11
CA ILE A 25 3.19 -7.69 -2.30
C ILE A 25 4.31 -7.57 -1.29
N ALA A 26 4.99 -6.43 -1.31
CA ALA A 26 5.90 -6.02 -0.23
C ALA A 26 5.22 -4.95 0.62
N VAL A 27 5.12 -5.20 1.93
CA VAL A 27 4.63 -4.22 2.89
C VAL A 27 5.84 -3.65 3.62
N ASP A 28 6.18 -2.40 3.32
CA ASP A 28 7.17 -1.63 4.07
C ASP A 28 6.47 -0.75 5.13
N THR A 29 7.27 0.02 5.87
CA THR A 29 6.76 0.92 6.89
C THR A 29 5.85 2.01 6.31
N LEU A 30 6.05 2.48 5.08
CA LEU A 30 5.17 3.47 4.46
C LEU A 30 3.79 2.90 4.19
N VAL A 31 3.73 1.72 3.56
CA VAL A 31 2.47 1.05 3.25
C VAL A 31 1.72 0.68 4.53
N HIS A 32 2.40 0.11 5.52
CA HIS A 32 1.78 -0.24 6.81
C HIS A 32 1.26 1.02 7.53
N ASN A 33 2.10 2.04 7.68
CA ASN A 33 1.74 3.28 8.36
C ASN A 33 0.59 4.00 7.65
N PHE A 34 0.52 3.95 6.31
CA PHE A 34 -0.61 4.47 5.57
C PHE A 34 -1.92 3.80 6.01
N MET A 35 -1.96 2.47 6.05
CA MET A 35 -3.17 1.72 6.43
C MET A 35 -3.57 1.97 7.89
N HIS A 36 -2.60 2.07 8.79
CA HIS A 36 -2.84 2.37 10.18
C HIS A 36 -3.39 3.80 10.35
N ARG A 37 -2.68 4.81 9.82
CA ARG A 37 -3.05 6.23 9.98
C ARG A 37 -4.39 6.58 9.34
N THR A 38 -4.71 5.96 8.22
CA THR A 38 -6.00 6.16 7.54
C THR A 38 -7.17 5.47 8.24
N GLY A 39 -6.91 4.61 9.23
CA GLY A 39 -7.91 3.81 9.94
C GLY A 39 -8.36 2.55 9.21
N VAL A 40 -7.73 2.20 8.08
CA VAL A 40 -8.09 1.02 7.28
C VAL A 40 -7.94 -0.26 8.10
N LEU A 41 -6.86 -0.42 8.86
CA LEU A 41 -6.65 -1.61 9.69
C LEU A 41 -7.75 -1.75 10.74
N ARG A 42 -8.04 -0.66 11.47
CA ARG A 42 -9.10 -0.62 12.48
C ARG A 42 -10.47 -0.95 11.91
N ARG A 43 -10.88 -0.29 10.81
CA ARG A 43 -12.18 -0.54 10.16
C ARG A 43 -12.36 -1.98 9.67
N LEU A 44 -11.27 -2.63 9.30
CA LEU A 44 -11.27 -4.01 8.83
C LEU A 44 -10.99 -5.03 9.95
N ASN A 45 -10.94 -4.59 11.21
CA ASN A 45 -10.57 -5.41 12.38
C ASN A 45 -9.28 -6.20 12.13
N ALA A 46 -8.26 -5.46 11.68
CA ALA A 46 -6.98 -5.97 11.22
C ALA A 46 -5.81 -5.21 11.88
N ASP A 47 -6.01 -4.65 13.07
CA ASP A 47 -4.94 -3.96 13.80
C ASP A 47 -3.81 -4.94 14.18
N HIS A 48 -2.57 -4.53 13.91
CA HIS A 48 -1.35 -5.27 14.22
C HIS A 48 -0.15 -4.31 14.19
N ALA A 49 0.94 -4.68 14.86
CA ALA A 49 2.21 -3.99 14.73
C ALA A 49 2.86 -4.27 13.36
N TYR A 50 3.64 -3.32 12.85
CA TYR A 50 4.48 -3.54 11.67
C TYR A 50 5.37 -4.78 11.85
N GLY A 51 5.46 -5.62 10.82
CA GLY A 51 6.21 -6.87 10.85
C GLY A 51 5.38 -8.04 10.32
N GLU A 52 5.51 -9.20 10.95
CA GLU A 52 4.88 -10.45 10.49
C GLU A 52 3.35 -10.34 10.36
N GLY A 53 2.71 -9.54 11.20
CA GLY A 53 1.27 -9.28 11.14
C GLY A 53 0.80 -8.71 9.80
N CYS A 54 1.67 -8.02 9.05
CA CYS A 54 1.36 -7.49 7.71
C CYS A 54 1.06 -8.61 6.69
N TYR A 55 1.58 -9.81 6.93
CA TYR A 55 1.47 -10.98 6.05
C TYR A 55 0.50 -12.05 6.58
N ALA A 56 -0.13 -11.82 7.74
CA ALA A 56 -1.16 -12.69 8.28
C ALA A 56 -2.45 -12.67 7.41
N PRO A 57 -3.38 -13.64 7.57
CA PRO A 57 -4.60 -13.77 6.76
C PRO A 57 -5.53 -12.55 6.71
N ARG A 58 -5.35 -11.57 7.61
CA ARG A 58 -6.07 -10.29 7.64
C ARG A 58 -5.15 -9.06 7.62
N GLY A 59 -3.84 -9.28 7.47
CA GLY A 59 -2.84 -8.23 7.48
C GLY A 59 -2.88 -7.33 6.25
N CYS A 60 -1.99 -6.34 6.21
CA CYS A 60 -1.87 -5.38 5.10
C CYS A 60 -1.86 -6.04 3.71
N SER A 61 -1.10 -7.12 3.53
CA SER A 61 -1.00 -7.82 2.25
C SER A 61 -2.31 -8.50 1.82
N ALA A 62 -3.07 -9.04 2.77
CA ALA A 62 -4.39 -9.61 2.49
C ALA A 62 -5.39 -8.53 2.08
N ILE A 63 -5.33 -7.35 2.72
CA ILE A 63 -6.15 -6.19 2.37
C ILE A 63 -5.81 -5.69 0.95
N ILE A 64 -4.52 -5.53 0.61
CA ILE A 64 -4.08 -5.14 -0.74
C ILE A 64 -4.58 -6.13 -1.78
N ARG A 65 -4.44 -7.44 -1.51
CA ARG A 65 -4.91 -8.49 -2.41
C ARG A 65 -6.43 -8.48 -2.56
N GLY A 66 -7.16 -8.20 -1.48
CA GLY A 66 -8.60 -8.01 -1.49
C GLY A 66 -9.00 -6.86 -2.41
N LEU A 67 -8.41 -5.69 -2.20
CA LEU A 67 -8.66 -4.48 -2.99
C LEU A 67 -8.38 -4.68 -4.48
N ALA A 68 -7.30 -5.39 -4.81
CA ALA A 68 -6.94 -5.68 -6.20
C ALA A 68 -7.96 -6.53 -6.96
N ARG A 69 -8.86 -7.24 -6.28
CA ARG A 69 -9.96 -7.98 -6.91
C ARG A 69 -11.16 -7.08 -7.26
N HIS A 70 -11.20 -5.86 -6.73
CA HIS A 70 -12.28 -4.89 -6.95
C HIS A 70 -11.91 -3.78 -7.93
N ILE A 71 -10.68 -3.76 -8.45
CA ILE A 71 -10.18 -2.77 -9.40
C ILE A 71 -9.63 -3.53 -10.60
N ASP A 72 -10.20 -3.30 -11.78
CA ASP A 72 -9.65 -3.83 -13.01
C ASP A 72 -8.45 -2.97 -13.44
N ALA A 73 -7.24 -3.50 -13.27
CA ALA A 73 -6.03 -2.73 -13.58
C ALA A 73 -5.90 -2.41 -15.09
N ARG A 74 -6.64 -3.11 -15.96
CA ARG A 74 -6.66 -2.86 -17.40
C ARG A 74 -7.27 -1.52 -17.77
N GLU A 75 -8.10 -0.95 -16.90
CA GLU A 75 -8.65 0.39 -17.07
C GLU A 75 -7.56 1.48 -17.04
N PHE A 76 -6.42 1.20 -16.40
CA PHE A 76 -5.27 2.11 -16.32
C PHE A 76 -4.21 1.82 -17.39
N ASN A 77 -4.03 0.55 -17.74
CA ASN A 77 -3.17 0.11 -18.83
C ASN A 77 -3.65 -1.26 -19.34
N SER A 78 -4.02 -1.35 -20.62
CA SER A 78 -4.56 -2.57 -21.23
C SER A 78 -3.63 -3.79 -21.15
N ASP A 79 -2.33 -3.57 -20.98
CA ASP A 79 -1.33 -4.64 -20.88
C ASP A 79 -1.23 -5.24 -19.46
N PHE A 80 -1.93 -4.64 -18.48
CA PHE A 80 -1.95 -5.15 -17.11
C PHE A 80 -2.85 -6.39 -16.97
N PRO A 81 -2.54 -7.30 -16.04
CA PRO A 81 -3.51 -8.32 -15.63
C PRO A 81 -4.70 -7.63 -14.95
N ALA A 82 -5.91 -8.16 -15.15
CA ALA A 82 -7.13 -7.58 -14.55
C ALA A 82 -7.02 -7.41 -13.03
N CYS A 83 -6.53 -8.44 -12.34
CA CYS A 83 -6.20 -8.38 -10.91
C CYS A 83 -4.70 -8.18 -10.75
N PHE A 84 -4.28 -7.00 -10.29
CA PHE A 84 -2.87 -6.64 -10.17
C PHE A 84 -2.54 -6.09 -8.76
N PRO A 85 -2.38 -6.96 -7.75
CA PRO A 85 -2.12 -6.51 -6.37
C PRO A 85 -0.88 -5.64 -6.21
N ARG A 86 0.14 -5.88 -7.04
CA ARG A 86 1.34 -5.06 -7.06
C ARG A 86 1.10 -3.64 -7.55
N PHE A 87 0.18 -3.42 -8.49
CA PHE A 87 -0.23 -2.08 -8.91
C PHE A 87 -0.84 -1.29 -7.74
N ILE A 88 -1.70 -1.94 -6.94
CA ILE A 88 -2.28 -1.35 -5.73
C ILE A 88 -1.20 -1.04 -4.70
N GLN A 89 -0.30 -1.99 -4.44
CA GLN A 89 0.83 -1.77 -3.54
C GLN A 89 1.69 -0.58 -4.00
N PHE A 90 1.97 -0.47 -5.31
CA PHE A 90 2.73 0.63 -5.88
C PHE A 90 2.01 1.96 -5.73
N ALA A 91 0.70 2.02 -5.96
CA ALA A 91 -0.08 3.24 -5.77
C ALA A 91 -0.03 3.73 -4.30
N LEU A 92 -0.19 2.82 -3.34
CA LEU A 92 -0.07 3.13 -1.91
C LEU A 92 1.34 3.64 -1.56
N TRP A 93 2.37 2.93 -2.01
CA TRP A 93 3.75 3.33 -1.81
C TRP A 93 4.04 4.70 -2.44
N HIS A 94 3.64 4.92 -3.70
CA HIS A 94 3.85 6.16 -4.44
C HIS A 94 3.14 7.35 -3.77
N PHE A 95 1.97 7.14 -3.18
CA PHE A 95 1.27 8.18 -2.41
C PHE A 95 2.07 8.63 -1.17
N CYS A 96 2.86 7.73 -0.59
CA CYS A 96 3.57 7.95 0.66
C CYS A 96 5.05 8.30 0.47
N ALA A 97 5.72 7.73 -0.53
CA ALA A 97 7.15 7.83 -0.69
C ALA A 97 7.59 9.26 -1.04
N GLU A 98 8.77 9.63 -0.57
CA GLU A 98 9.39 10.91 -0.90
C GLU A 98 9.66 11.06 -2.40
N SER A 99 10.06 9.97 -3.06
CA SER A 99 10.23 9.91 -4.52
C SER A 99 8.91 9.76 -5.29
N GLY A 100 7.78 9.73 -4.59
CA GLY A 100 6.44 9.75 -5.17
C GLY A 100 5.74 11.08 -4.90
N LEU A 101 4.48 11.02 -4.45
CA LEU A 101 3.69 12.19 -4.13
C LEU A 101 4.03 12.79 -2.76
N ASN A 102 4.68 12.02 -1.88
CA ASN A 102 5.10 12.47 -0.55
C ASN A 102 3.96 13.03 0.33
N ILE A 103 2.71 12.58 0.12
CA ILE A 103 1.52 13.14 0.81
C ILE A 103 1.35 12.55 2.20
N CYS A 104 1.46 11.22 2.32
CA CYS A 104 1.22 10.47 3.56
C CYS A 104 2.51 9.90 4.14
N ASN A 105 3.64 10.57 3.89
CA ASN A 105 4.96 10.05 4.22
C ASN A 105 5.19 9.96 5.73
N GLY A 106 5.21 8.73 6.25
CA GLY A 106 5.43 8.44 7.67
C GLY A 106 6.77 8.92 8.23
N THR A 107 7.77 9.23 7.39
CA THR A 107 9.08 9.74 7.84
C THR A 107 9.18 11.26 7.85
N ARG A 108 8.24 11.96 7.18
CA ARG A 108 8.26 13.43 7.04
C ARG A 108 7.19 14.14 7.87
N ILE A 109 6.20 13.39 8.34
CA ILE A 109 5.14 13.91 9.21
C ILE A 109 5.52 13.78 10.69
N ASN A 110 4.97 14.63 11.53
CA ASN A 110 4.92 14.38 12.96
C ASN A 110 3.80 13.34 13.24
N ASP A 111 4.19 12.13 13.62
CA ASP A 111 3.29 10.99 13.86
C ASP A 111 2.72 10.94 15.29
N ALA A 112 3.10 11.90 16.15
CA ALA A 112 2.51 12.11 17.47
C ALA A 112 1.22 12.94 17.44
N MET A 113 0.97 13.65 16.35
CA MET A 113 -0.21 14.48 16.17
C MET A 113 -1.06 14.03 14.98
N ARG A 114 -2.37 14.33 15.06
CA ARG A 114 -3.27 14.10 13.93
C ARG A 114 -2.82 14.93 12.73
N CYS A 115 -2.78 14.30 11.56
CA CYS A 115 -2.36 14.97 10.33
C CYS A 115 -3.25 16.19 10.02
N GLN A 116 -2.61 17.31 9.69
CA GLN A 116 -3.29 18.58 9.36
C GLN A 116 -3.24 18.92 7.86
N ASN A 117 -2.72 18.04 7.01
CA ASN A 117 -2.63 18.27 5.57
C ASN A 117 -4.02 18.22 4.90
N ARG A 118 -4.72 19.36 4.90
CA ARG A 118 -6.05 19.52 4.29
C ARG A 118 -6.06 19.32 2.77
N TYR A 119 -4.91 19.37 2.12
CA TYR A 119 -4.76 19.12 0.68
C TYR A 119 -4.61 17.63 0.35
N CYS A 120 -4.53 16.76 1.35
CA CYS A 120 -4.56 15.32 1.12
C CYS A 120 -5.92 14.94 0.50
N PRO A 121 -5.96 14.25 -0.66
CA PRO A 121 -7.22 13.89 -1.33
C PRO A 121 -8.09 12.94 -0.51
N TRP A 122 -7.53 12.29 0.51
CA TRP A 122 -8.25 11.42 1.43
C TRP A 122 -8.54 12.08 2.80
N PHE A 123 -8.30 13.39 2.97
CA PHE A 123 -8.32 14.04 4.29
C PHE A 123 -9.62 13.81 5.08
N ASP A 124 -10.78 13.96 4.43
CA ASP A 124 -12.09 13.85 5.08
C ASP A 124 -12.45 12.40 5.46
N GLY A 125 -12.01 11.42 4.67
CA GLY A 125 -12.19 9.99 4.95
C GLY A 125 -11.10 9.39 5.84
N CYS A 126 -10.06 10.15 6.16
CA CYS A 126 -8.91 9.70 6.93
C CYS A 126 -9.13 9.87 8.43
N GLU A 127 -8.97 8.78 9.18
CA GLU A 127 -9.05 8.82 10.64
C GLU A 127 -7.88 9.57 11.27
N ARG A 128 -6.77 9.73 10.54
CA ARG A 128 -5.58 10.48 10.96
C ARG A 128 -5.05 10.00 12.31
N ILE A 129 -5.07 8.69 12.53
CA ILE A 129 -4.61 8.05 13.76
C ILE A 129 -3.13 8.39 13.97
N CYS A 130 -2.77 8.86 15.16
CA CYS A 130 -1.38 9.06 15.57
C CYS A 130 -0.70 7.70 15.74
N LEU A 131 0.52 7.53 15.23
CA LEU A 131 1.27 6.29 15.42
C LEU A 131 1.98 6.24 16.77
N LYS A 132 2.36 7.41 17.29
CA LYS A 132 3.08 7.57 18.57
C LYS A 132 2.43 8.68 19.40
N PRO A 133 1.19 8.49 19.88
CA PRO A 133 0.56 9.51 20.72
C PRO A 133 1.44 9.79 21.95
N HIS A 134 1.55 11.05 22.34
CA HIS A 134 2.05 11.39 23.67
C HIS A 134 0.93 11.05 24.66
N ASP A 135 1.27 10.27 25.71
CA ASP A 135 0.40 10.05 26.88
C ASP A 135 0.15 11.37 27.63
#